data_AF-A0A842W2D4-F1
#
_entry.id   AF-A0A842W2D4-F1
#
_cell.length_a   1.000
_cell.length_b   1.000
_cell.length_c   1.000
_cell.angle_alpha   90.00
_cell.angle_beta   90.00
_cell.angle_gamma   90.00
#
_symmetry.space_group_name_H-M   'P 1'
#
loop_
_entity.id
_entity.type
_entity.pdbx_description
1 polymer ?
#
loop_
_entity_poly.entity_id
_entity_poly.type
_entity_poly.pdbx_seq_one_letter_code
_entity_poly.pdbx_strand_id
1 'polypeptide(L)'
;MPTKKSSEKSTKVVKSKSRRREYHIHGSISKGDIGISASKIVALIGTLIVVKESIALFNQPKALHIFGGIIGLLIAVVLFLSFGIIEIDRLDIPYEWRSLLIIGLILLVFSIALEGSYIGSVMILLACCIEGIIPGKSMTASELVVLVGAAWAILKSISLLLGGDMGILYGIIGIIVSSLLILSLNIFNINFYVPFEWWVVLIFGFIIYTWIDSMGGTIILTGFILVLMAY
;
A
#
# COMPACT_ATOMS: atom_id res chain seq x y z
N MET A 1 -48.15 -66.08 20.57
CA MET A 1 -48.87 -64.98 21.26
C MET A 1 -47.86 -64.18 22.08
N PRO A 2 -47.99 -62.83 22.10
CA PRO A 2 -46.94 -61.88 22.46
C PRO A 2 -46.95 -61.54 23.95
N THR A 3 -45.85 -60.97 24.48
CA THR A 3 -45.88 -59.73 25.31
C THR A 3 -44.48 -59.20 25.70
N LYS A 4 -44.23 -57.93 25.32
CA LYS A 4 -43.63 -56.79 26.07
C LYS A 4 -42.30 -56.99 26.82
N LYS A 5 -41.20 -56.31 26.41
CA LYS A 5 -40.79 -54.88 26.61
C LYS A 5 -40.02 -54.61 27.92
N SER A 6 -39.00 -53.74 27.81
CA SER A 6 -38.27 -52.99 28.87
C SER A 6 -37.00 -53.69 29.39
N SER A 7 -35.80 -53.10 29.55
CA SER A 7 -35.30 -51.71 29.47
C SER A 7 -33.83 -51.76 29.00
N GLU A 8 -33.39 -51.04 27.97
CA GLU A 8 -32.94 -49.64 28.03
C GLU A 8 -32.13 -49.26 29.29
N LYS A 9 -30.80 -49.40 29.21
CA LYS A 9 -29.85 -48.53 29.93
C LYS A 9 -28.73 -48.14 28.97
N SER A 10 -29.03 -47.12 28.18
CA SER A 10 -28.08 -46.36 27.39
C SER A 10 -27.12 -45.65 28.33
N THR A 11 -25.87 -46.11 28.35
CA THR A 11 -24.76 -45.43 29.00
C THR A 11 -24.52 -44.12 28.24
N LYS A 12 -25.03 -43.02 28.80
CA LYS A 12 -24.72 -41.66 28.36
C LYS A 12 -23.20 -41.44 28.45
N VAL A 13 -22.51 -41.65 27.34
CA VAL A 13 -21.16 -41.13 27.13
C VAL A 13 -21.28 -39.61 27.06
N VAL A 14 -21.04 -38.96 28.20
CA VAL A 14 -20.85 -37.52 28.29
C VAL A 14 -19.60 -37.20 27.48
N LYS A 15 -19.78 -36.80 26.21
CA LYS A 15 -18.75 -36.09 25.43
C LYS A 15 -18.47 -34.78 26.16
N SER A 16 -17.48 -34.79 27.04
CA SER A 16 -16.83 -33.59 27.53
C SER A 16 -16.26 -32.87 26.31
N LYS A 17 -16.96 -31.82 25.91
CA LYS A 17 -16.59 -30.91 24.84
C LYS A 17 -15.39 -30.10 25.35
N SER A 18 -14.21 -30.71 25.33
CA SER A 18 -12.94 -30.05 25.58
C SER A 18 -12.73 -29.02 24.48
N ARG A 19 -13.17 -27.79 24.75
CA ARG A 19 -12.71 -26.57 24.07
C ARG A 19 -11.20 -26.41 24.33
N ARG A 20 -10.38 -27.23 23.69
CA ARG A 20 -9.02 -26.84 23.35
C ARG A 20 -9.12 -25.99 22.10
N ARG A 21 -9.25 -24.68 22.30
CA ARG A 21 -8.71 -23.72 21.32
C ARG A 21 -7.19 -23.81 21.47
N GLU A 22 -6.60 -24.82 20.89
CA GLU A 22 -5.18 -24.74 20.55
C GLU A 22 -5.11 -23.77 19.37
N TYR A 23 -4.51 -22.62 19.66
CA TYR A 23 -4.10 -21.61 18.72
C TYR A 23 -3.04 -22.23 17.80
N HIS A 24 -3.47 -22.99 16.81
CA HIS A 24 -2.66 -23.40 15.68
C HIS A 24 -2.96 -22.48 14.51
N ILE A 25 -2.39 -21.28 14.55
CA ILE A 25 -1.87 -20.60 13.35
C ILE A 25 -0.61 -19.83 13.79
N HIS A 26 0.44 -20.56 14.20
CA HIS A 26 1.77 -20.13 13.79
C HIS A 26 1.84 -20.50 12.31
N GLY A 27 1.48 -19.53 11.46
CA GLY A 27 1.73 -19.62 10.03
C GLY A 27 3.21 -19.93 9.87
N SER A 28 3.49 -21.08 9.28
CA SER A 28 4.80 -21.40 8.74
C SER A 28 5.21 -20.24 7.85
N ILE A 29 6.18 -19.45 8.32
CA ILE A 29 6.84 -18.43 7.51
C ILE A 29 7.52 -19.21 6.38
N SER A 30 6.82 -19.26 5.25
CA SER A 30 7.39 -19.55 3.95
C SER A 30 8.63 -18.66 3.80
N LYS A 31 9.78 -19.26 3.50
CA LYS A 31 11.00 -18.54 3.15
C LYS A 31 10.72 -17.73 1.88
N GLY A 32 10.29 -16.48 2.04
CA GLY A 32 9.96 -15.56 0.94
C GLY A 32 9.02 -14.43 1.34
N ASP A 33 8.23 -14.58 2.41
CA ASP A 33 7.31 -13.53 2.85
C ASP A 33 8.04 -12.51 3.74
N ILE A 34 8.58 -11.47 3.10
CA ILE A 34 8.93 -10.25 3.81
C ILE A 34 7.62 -9.73 4.39
N GLY A 35 7.43 -9.82 5.71
CA GLY A 35 6.19 -9.47 6.43
C GLY A 35 5.83 -7.97 6.42
N ILE A 36 6.20 -7.25 5.37
CA ILE A 36 5.93 -5.83 5.18
C ILE A 36 4.74 -5.71 4.23
N SER A 37 3.66 -5.09 4.70
CA SER A 37 2.48 -4.83 3.86
C SER A 37 2.81 -3.84 2.75
N ALA A 38 2.13 -3.97 1.61
CA ALA A 38 2.29 -3.06 0.47
C ALA A 38 2.08 -1.58 0.85
N SER A 39 1.09 -1.30 1.70
CA SER A 39 0.86 0.05 2.21
C SER A 39 2.07 0.61 2.96
N LYS A 40 2.71 -0.19 3.83
CA LYS A 40 3.89 0.25 4.59
C LYS A 40 5.03 0.68 3.69
N ILE A 41 5.26 -0.01 2.56
CA ILE A 41 6.32 0.36 1.62
C ILE A 41 5.96 1.63 0.84
N VAL A 42 4.72 1.76 0.37
CA VAL A 42 4.28 3.00 -0.28
C VAL A 42 4.39 4.19 0.68
N ALA A 43 4.00 4.00 1.94
CA ALA A 43 4.13 5.01 2.97
C ALA A 43 5.60 5.31 3.29
N LEU A 44 6.48 4.31 3.31
CA LEU A 44 7.93 4.48 3.49
C LEU A 44 8.53 5.33 2.37
N ILE A 45 8.20 5.03 1.11
CA ILE A 45 8.64 5.82 -0.05
C ILE A 45 8.11 7.25 0.06
N GLY A 46 6.83 7.42 0.38
CA GLY A 46 6.22 8.73 0.63
C GLY A 46 6.96 9.50 1.73
N THR A 47 7.34 8.82 2.81
CA THR A 47 8.07 9.41 3.93
C THR A 47 9.47 9.86 3.51
N LEU A 48 10.20 9.06 2.73
CA LEU A 48 11.50 9.45 2.19
C LEU A 48 11.41 10.68 1.27
N ILE A 49 10.35 10.78 0.48
CA ILE A 49 10.07 11.97 -0.34
C ILE A 49 9.80 13.18 0.56
N VAL A 50 8.99 13.03 1.62
CA VAL A 50 8.75 14.10 2.61
C VAL A 50 10.06 14.56 3.25
N VAL A 51 10.97 13.64 3.60
CA VAL A 51 12.31 13.99 4.12
C VAL A 51 13.10 14.81 3.10
N LYS A 52 13.16 14.36 1.85
CA LYS A 52 13.84 15.09 0.76
C LYS A 52 13.26 16.49 0.58
N GLU A 53 11.94 16.61 0.52
CA GLU A 53 11.22 17.88 0.37
C GLU A 53 11.48 18.80 1.57
N SER A 54 11.46 18.25 2.78
CA SER A 54 11.75 19.01 4.02
C SER A 54 13.18 19.55 4.04
N ILE A 55 14.15 18.76 3.58
CA ILE A 55 15.54 19.22 3.44
C ILE A 55 15.64 20.32 2.38
N ALA A 56 14.92 20.18 1.26
CA ALA A 56 14.91 21.18 0.19
C ALA A 56 14.36 22.54 0.66
N LEU A 57 13.41 22.56 1.60
CA LEU A 57 12.88 23.80 2.19
C LEU A 57 13.94 24.60 2.96
N PHE A 58 14.98 23.96 3.51
CA PHE A 58 16.09 24.68 4.18
C PHE A 58 16.94 25.51 3.23
N ASN A 59 16.94 25.17 1.93
CA ASN A 59 17.70 25.91 0.93
C ASN A 59 16.98 27.19 0.49
N GLN A 60 15.76 27.45 0.98
CA GLN A 60 15.02 28.66 0.62
C GLN A 60 15.26 29.80 1.62
N PRO A 61 15.37 31.05 1.16
CA PRO A 61 15.75 32.20 2.00
C PRO A 61 14.64 32.67 2.96
N LYS A 62 13.40 32.16 2.84
CA LYS A 62 12.26 32.59 3.65
C LYS A 62 12.22 31.82 4.97
N ALA A 63 12.18 32.54 6.10
CA ALA A 63 12.11 31.93 7.44
C ALA A 63 10.95 30.92 7.61
N LEU A 64 9.79 31.19 6.97
CA LEU A 64 8.64 30.29 6.96
C LEU A 64 8.97 28.89 6.37
N HIS A 65 9.87 28.81 5.40
CA HIS A 65 10.26 27.54 4.77
C HIS A 65 11.19 26.74 5.69
N ILE A 66 12.05 27.41 6.44
CA ILE A 66 12.91 26.76 7.45
C ILE A 66 12.03 26.11 8.54
N PHE A 67 11.04 26.83 9.08
CA PHE A 67 10.05 26.25 9.98
C PHE A 67 9.28 25.09 9.32
N GLY A 68 8.95 25.27 8.03
CA GLY A 68 8.44 24.25 7.14
C GLY A 68 9.20 22.92 7.21
N GLY A 69 10.50 23.00 6.91
CA GLY A 69 11.39 21.84 6.89
C GLY A 69 11.51 21.14 8.24
N ILE A 70 11.53 21.89 9.35
CA ILE A 70 11.59 21.31 10.70
C ILE A 70 10.32 20.49 11.01
N ILE A 71 9.14 21.06 10.72
CA ILE A 71 7.87 20.38 10.95
C ILE A 71 7.75 19.14 10.04
N GLY A 72 8.12 19.26 8.76
CA GLY A 72 8.11 18.14 7.83
C GLY A 72 9.02 16.99 8.28
N LEU A 73 10.22 17.28 8.79
CA LEU A 73 11.11 16.28 9.38
C LEU A 73 10.52 15.64 10.65
N LEU A 74 9.89 16.43 11.53
CA LEU A 74 9.22 15.89 12.72
C LEU A 74 8.09 14.91 12.34
N ILE A 75 7.27 15.26 11.34
CA ILE A 75 6.22 14.36 10.84
C ILE A 75 6.82 13.10 10.22
N ALA A 76 7.91 13.21 9.46
CA ALA A 76 8.59 12.05 8.89
C ALA A 76 9.12 11.10 9.99
N VAL A 77 9.66 11.64 11.08
CA VAL A 77 10.06 10.83 12.25
C VAL A 77 8.85 10.11 12.85
N VAL A 78 7.71 10.80 13.02
CA VAL A 78 6.47 10.17 13.51
C VAL A 78 6.02 9.03 12.60
N LEU A 79 6.12 9.19 11.27
CA LEU A 79 5.82 8.12 10.31
C LEU A 79 6.78 6.93 10.44
N PHE A 80 8.08 7.17 10.59
CA PHE A 80 9.06 6.11 10.81
C PHE A 80 8.78 5.30 12.09
N LEU A 81 8.38 5.97 13.16
CA LEU A 81 7.94 5.32 14.40
C LEU A 81 6.67 4.49 14.17
N SER A 82 5.70 5.02 13.43
CA SER A 82 4.47 4.30 13.10
C SER A 82 4.70 3.04 12.25
N PHE A 83 5.76 2.99 11.45
CA PHE A 83 6.08 1.77 10.69
C PHE A 83 6.61 0.61 11.56
N GLY A 84 7.04 0.89 12.79
CA GLY A 84 7.70 -0.09 13.66
C GLY A 84 9.11 -0.47 13.18
N ILE A 85 9.76 0.37 12.36
CA ILE A 85 11.15 0.15 11.92
C ILE A 85 12.12 0.41 13.07
N ILE A 86 11.76 1.33 13.98
CA ILE A 86 12.51 1.66 15.19
C ILE A 86 11.62 1.28 16.36
N GLU A 87 11.96 0.19 17.05
CA GLU A 87 11.26 -0.22 18.27
C GLU A 87 11.67 0.71 19.41
N ILE A 88 10.73 1.57 19.85
CA ILE A 88 10.87 2.35 21.08
C ILE A 88 9.88 1.76 22.10
N ASP A 89 10.39 1.22 23.20
CA ASP A 89 9.64 0.50 24.24
C ASP A 89 8.40 1.24 24.83
N ARG A 90 8.25 2.55 24.57
CA ARG A 90 7.23 3.41 25.20
C ARG A 90 6.31 4.16 24.26
N LEU A 91 6.50 4.09 22.93
CA LEU A 91 5.67 4.85 22.01
C LEU A 91 5.31 4.03 20.78
N ASP A 92 4.23 3.26 20.90
CA ASP A 92 3.68 2.48 19.80
C ASP A 92 2.53 3.27 19.15
N ILE A 93 2.78 3.86 17.99
CA ILE A 93 1.78 4.62 17.23
C ILE A 93 1.12 3.65 16.25
N PRO A 94 -0.16 3.31 16.42
CA PRO A 94 -0.80 2.29 15.62
C PRO A 94 -0.84 2.70 14.14
N TYR A 95 -0.30 1.81 13.30
CA TYR A 95 -0.34 1.94 11.84
C TYR A 95 -1.75 1.61 11.33
N GLU A 96 -2.65 2.58 11.45
CA GLU A 96 -4.02 2.49 10.96
C GLU A 96 -4.27 3.47 9.81
N TRP A 97 -5.16 3.10 8.89
CA TRP A 97 -5.56 3.96 7.77
C TRP A 97 -6.06 5.34 8.24
N ARG A 98 -6.71 5.42 9.42
CA ARG A 98 -7.17 6.69 9.99
C ARG A 98 -6.02 7.62 10.35
N SER A 99 -4.96 7.08 10.95
CA SER A 99 -3.75 7.83 11.30
C SER A 99 -3.05 8.34 10.04
N LEU A 100 -2.90 7.47 9.03
CA LEU A 100 -2.31 7.83 7.74
C LEU A 100 -3.11 8.91 7.01
N LEU A 101 -4.44 8.85 7.06
CA LEU A 101 -5.31 9.86 6.45
C LEU A 101 -5.09 11.24 7.08
N ILE A 102 -5.07 11.31 8.41
CA ILE A 102 -4.86 12.56 9.14
C ILE A 102 -3.47 13.13 8.82
N ILE A 103 -2.42 12.30 8.90
CA ILE A 103 -1.05 12.73 8.63
C ILE A 103 -0.90 13.17 7.17
N GLY A 104 -1.42 12.40 6.21
CA GLY A 104 -1.39 12.72 4.79
C GLY A 104 -2.12 14.02 4.47
N LEU A 105 -3.29 14.26 5.09
CA LEU A 105 -4.05 15.49 4.89
C LEU A 105 -3.33 16.71 5.49
N ILE A 106 -2.75 16.57 6.68
CA ILE A 106 -1.94 17.62 7.32
C ILE A 106 -0.76 17.97 6.40
N LEU A 107 -0.03 16.97 5.92
CA LEU A 107 1.08 17.16 4.98
C LEU A 107 0.62 17.84 3.70
N LEU A 108 -0.55 17.48 3.16
CA LEU A 108 -1.08 18.08 1.93
C LEU A 108 -1.40 19.57 2.14
N VAL A 109 -2.13 19.90 3.20
CA VAL A 109 -2.45 21.30 3.56
C VAL A 109 -1.16 22.10 3.76
N PHE A 110 -0.16 21.49 4.39
CA PHE A 110 1.13 22.10 4.63
C PHE A 110 1.92 22.34 3.34
N SER A 111 1.99 21.34 2.45
CA SER A 111 2.61 21.48 1.13
C SER A 111 1.96 22.60 0.32
N ILE A 112 0.63 22.73 0.36
CA ILE A 112 -0.09 23.83 -0.31
C ILE A 112 0.28 25.17 0.31
N ALA A 113 0.27 25.29 1.64
CA ALA A 113 0.56 26.54 2.35
C ALA A 113 2.00 27.04 2.15
N LEU A 114 2.95 26.13 1.91
CA LEU A 114 4.36 26.44 1.70
C LEU A 114 4.77 26.51 0.22
N GLU A 115 3.82 26.44 -0.72
CA GLU A 115 4.09 26.36 -2.17
C GLU A 115 5.10 25.22 -2.51
N GLY A 116 5.07 24.16 -1.71
CA GLY A 116 5.97 23.02 -1.81
C GLY A 116 5.45 21.95 -2.77
N SER A 117 6.31 20.96 -3.03
CA SER A 117 5.86 19.75 -3.72
C SER A 117 4.86 19.00 -2.82
N TYR A 118 3.79 18.50 -3.45
CA TYR A 118 2.75 17.70 -2.78
C TYR A 118 2.96 16.20 -2.96
N ILE A 119 4.03 15.78 -3.66
CA ILE A 119 4.26 14.37 -4.02
C ILE A 119 4.33 13.48 -2.78
N GLY A 120 5.10 13.89 -1.76
CA GLY A 120 5.20 13.15 -0.50
C GLY A 120 3.83 12.97 0.17
N SER A 121 3.06 14.04 0.30
CA SER A 121 1.72 14.00 0.91
C SER A 121 0.74 13.09 0.16
N VAL A 122 0.74 13.12 -1.17
CA VAL A 122 -0.15 12.29 -1.99
C VAL A 122 0.27 10.82 -1.91
N MET A 123 1.56 10.50 -1.84
CA MET A 123 2.03 9.12 -1.62
C MET A 123 1.57 8.56 -0.27
N ILE A 124 1.59 9.37 0.80
CA ILE A 124 1.06 8.98 2.12
C ILE A 124 -0.46 8.75 2.05
N LEU A 125 -1.21 9.64 1.39
CA LEU A 125 -2.65 9.47 1.19
C LEU A 125 -2.98 8.23 0.34
N LEU A 126 -2.13 7.92 -0.64
CA LEU A 126 -2.30 6.72 -1.45
C LEU A 126 -2.02 5.46 -0.62
N ALA A 127 -1.00 5.47 0.24
CA ALA A 127 -0.76 4.38 1.19
C ALA A 127 -1.94 4.20 2.16
N CYS A 128 -2.57 5.30 2.59
CA CYS A 128 -3.81 5.27 3.36
C CYS A 128 -4.94 4.57 2.58
N CYS A 129 -5.14 4.92 1.30
CA CYS A 129 -6.14 4.26 0.46
C CYS A 129 -5.87 2.75 0.35
N ILE A 130 -4.61 2.35 0.15
CA ILE A 130 -4.23 0.93 0.08
C ILE A 130 -4.52 0.22 1.41
N GLU A 131 -4.14 0.79 2.55
CA GLU A 131 -4.38 0.19 3.87
C GLU A 131 -5.88 0.10 4.20
N GLY A 132 -6.65 1.13 3.84
CA GLY A 132 -8.09 1.17 4.06
C GLY A 132 -8.84 0.15 3.21
N ILE A 133 -8.34 -0.15 2.01
CA ILE A 133 -8.95 -1.10 1.08
C ILE A 133 -8.50 -2.55 1.37
N ILE A 134 -7.24 -2.76 1.75
CA ILE A 134 -6.59 -4.09 1.80
C ILE A 134 -5.83 -4.28 3.13
N PRO A 135 -6.51 -4.27 4.28
CA PRO A 135 -5.83 -4.41 5.56
C PRO A 135 -5.14 -5.79 5.65
N GLY A 136 -3.81 -5.80 5.81
CA GLY A 136 -3.04 -6.99 6.18
C GLY A 136 -2.84 -8.07 5.11
N LYS A 137 -3.12 -7.81 3.82
CA LYS A 137 -2.80 -8.77 2.75
C LYS A 137 -1.29 -8.78 2.48
N SER A 138 -0.66 -9.93 2.64
CA SER A 138 0.73 -10.15 2.20
C SER A 138 0.78 -10.14 0.68
N MET A 139 1.66 -9.33 0.11
CA MET A 139 1.91 -9.27 -1.33
C MET A 139 3.30 -9.83 -1.62
N THR A 140 3.45 -10.50 -2.74
CA THR A 140 4.75 -10.89 -3.25
C THR A 140 5.56 -9.65 -3.64
N ALA A 141 6.89 -9.77 -3.66
CA ALA A 141 7.76 -8.64 -3.98
C ALA A 141 7.45 -8.01 -5.36
N SER A 142 7.08 -8.82 -6.34
CA SER A 142 6.72 -8.37 -7.68
C SER A 142 5.40 -7.58 -7.69
N GLU A 143 4.36 -8.10 -7.04
CA GLU A 143 3.07 -7.41 -6.87
C GLU A 143 3.24 -6.06 -6.18
N LEU A 144 4.13 -6.00 -5.20
CA LEU A 144 4.45 -4.81 -4.44
C LEU A 144 5.10 -3.74 -5.32
N VAL A 145 6.13 -4.11 -6.07
CA VAL A 145 6.82 -3.18 -6.99
C VAL A 145 5.85 -2.67 -8.07
N VAL A 146 4.99 -3.55 -8.61
CA VAL A 146 3.96 -3.17 -9.57
C VAL A 146 2.95 -2.19 -8.95
N LEU A 147 2.53 -2.42 -7.71
CA LEU A 147 1.61 -1.52 -6.99
C LEU A 147 2.23 -0.13 -6.78
N VAL A 148 3.50 -0.06 -6.36
CA VAL A 148 4.24 1.21 -6.19
C VAL A 148 4.34 1.95 -7.53
N GLY A 149 4.65 1.23 -8.61
CA GLY A 149 4.72 1.81 -9.95
C GLY A 149 3.35 2.31 -10.45
N ALA A 150 2.28 1.55 -10.23
CA ALA A 150 0.92 1.94 -10.57
C ALA A 150 0.45 3.16 -9.74
N ALA A 151 0.80 3.21 -8.46
CA ALA A 151 0.54 4.35 -7.59
C ALA A 151 1.23 5.63 -8.09
N TRP A 152 2.50 5.52 -8.47
CA TRP A 152 3.26 6.62 -9.05
C TRP A 152 2.67 7.08 -10.39
N ALA A 153 2.26 6.12 -11.22
CA ALA A 153 1.61 6.42 -12.49
C ALA A 153 0.30 7.18 -12.29
N ILE A 154 -0.54 6.79 -11.31
CA ILE A 154 -1.77 7.53 -10.96
C ILE A 154 -1.44 8.97 -10.54
N LEU A 155 -0.44 9.15 -9.66
CA LEU A 155 0.01 10.49 -9.25
C LEU A 155 0.40 11.33 -10.48
N LYS A 156 1.21 10.76 -11.38
CA LYS A 156 1.63 11.49 -12.58
C LYS A 156 0.48 11.77 -13.53
N SER A 157 -0.46 10.85 -13.67
CA SER A 157 -1.67 11.07 -14.44
C SER A 157 -2.54 12.20 -13.89
N ILE A 158 -2.67 12.34 -12.56
CA ILE A 158 -3.34 13.48 -11.94
C ILE A 158 -2.61 14.79 -12.26
N SER A 159 -1.29 14.79 -12.18
CA SER A 159 -0.47 15.95 -12.57
C SER A 159 -0.64 16.33 -14.05
N LEU A 160 -0.78 15.34 -14.94
CA LEU A 160 -1.02 15.57 -16.37
C LEU A 160 -2.42 16.13 -16.64
N LEU A 161 -3.44 15.68 -15.91
CA LEU A 161 -4.80 16.22 -16.00
C LEU A 161 -4.86 17.72 -15.67
N LEU A 162 -4.04 18.16 -14.72
CA LEU A 162 -3.96 19.56 -14.30
C LEU A 162 -3.06 20.42 -15.21
N GLY A 163 -2.34 19.81 -16.16
CA GLY A 163 -1.28 20.45 -16.95
C GLY A 163 -1.70 21.03 -18.30
N GLY A 164 -2.93 20.83 -18.78
CA GLY A 164 -3.46 21.38 -20.03
C GLY A 164 -4.01 20.33 -21.02
N ASP A 165 -4.48 20.79 -22.20
CA ASP A 165 -5.37 20.03 -23.10
C ASP A 165 -4.85 18.66 -23.54
N MET A 166 -3.59 18.56 -24.00
CA MET A 166 -3.00 17.26 -24.39
C MET A 166 -2.69 16.37 -23.17
N GLY A 167 -2.46 16.97 -22.00
CA GLY A 167 -2.21 16.26 -20.74
C GLY A 167 -3.45 15.54 -20.22
N ILE A 168 -4.66 16.03 -20.54
CA ILE A 168 -5.92 15.40 -20.13
C ILE A 168 -6.05 14.00 -20.71
N LEU A 169 -5.78 13.83 -22.01
CA LEU A 169 -5.88 12.53 -22.68
C LEU A 169 -4.92 11.52 -22.07
N TYR A 170 -3.65 11.87 -21.94
CA TYR A 170 -2.63 10.99 -21.33
C TYR A 170 -2.95 10.72 -19.85
N GLY A 171 -3.40 11.72 -19.10
CA GLY A 171 -3.83 11.54 -17.72
C GLY A 171 -4.96 10.52 -17.56
N ILE A 172 -6.00 10.60 -18.39
CA ILE A 172 -7.10 9.63 -18.39
C ILE A 172 -6.58 8.21 -18.71
N ILE A 173 -5.78 8.07 -19.77
CA ILE A 173 -5.22 6.77 -20.17
C ILE A 173 -4.39 6.17 -19.02
N GLY A 174 -3.53 6.96 -18.38
CA GLY A 174 -2.69 6.48 -17.30
C GLY A 174 -3.48 6.07 -16.06
N ILE A 175 -4.56 6.79 -15.70
CA ILE A 175 -5.46 6.36 -14.62
C ILE A 175 -6.12 5.02 -14.96
N ILE A 176 -6.63 4.86 -16.19
CA ILE A 176 -7.28 3.61 -16.62
C ILE A 176 -6.29 2.45 -16.56
N VAL A 177 -5.11 2.60 -17.17
CA VAL A 177 -4.08 1.55 -17.23
C VAL A 177 -3.58 1.19 -15.83
N SER A 178 -3.32 2.18 -14.98
CA SER A 178 -2.89 1.94 -13.60
C SER A 178 -3.98 1.27 -12.75
N SER A 179 -5.24 1.66 -12.96
CA SER A 179 -6.37 1.01 -12.27
C SER A 179 -6.54 -0.44 -12.72
N LEU A 180 -6.33 -0.75 -14.01
CA LEU A 180 -6.34 -2.12 -14.52
C LEU A 180 -5.19 -2.96 -13.95
N LEU A 181 -3.99 -2.38 -13.78
CA LEU A 181 -2.87 -3.02 -13.09
C LEU A 181 -3.19 -3.32 -11.62
N ILE A 182 -3.81 -2.37 -10.91
CA ILE A 182 -4.21 -2.59 -9.51
C ILE A 182 -5.29 -3.68 -9.44
N LEU A 183 -6.20 -3.71 -10.42
CA LEU A 183 -7.24 -4.72 -10.49
C LEU A 183 -6.66 -6.12 -10.78
N SER A 184 -5.62 -6.22 -11.62
CA SER A 184 -5.02 -7.50 -11.98
C SER A 184 -4.34 -8.19 -10.80
N LEU A 185 -3.87 -7.43 -9.79
CA LEU A 185 -3.33 -7.96 -8.52
C LEU A 185 -4.35 -8.74 -7.67
N ASN A 186 -5.57 -8.96 -8.19
CA ASN A 186 -6.69 -9.65 -7.55
C ASN A 186 -6.91 -9.20 -6.09
N ILE A 187 -6.76 -7.89 -5.90
CA ILE A 187 -6.84 -7.25 -4.59
C ILE A 187 -8.27 -7.29 -4.05
N PHE A 188 -9.24 -7.02 -4.91
CA PHE A 188 -10.61 -6.74 -4.53
C PHE A 188 -11.55 -7.94 -4.60
N ASN A 189 -11.05 -9.13 -5.00
CA ASN A 189 -11.86 -10.33 -5.19
C ASN A 189 -13.12 -10.05 -6.06
N ILE A 190 -12.99 -9.16 -7.05
CA ILE A 190 -14.06 -8.78 -7.97
C ILE A 190 -14.12 -9.86 -9.05
N ASN A 191 -15.34 -10.27 -9.44
CA ASN A 191 -15.58 -11.25 -10.51
C ASN A 191 -15.00 -10.86 -11.90
N PHE A 192 -14.42 -9.68 -12.05
CA PHE A 192 -13.73 -9.22 -13.26
C PHE A 192 -12.26 -9.61 -13.15
N TYR A 193 -11.90 -10.75 -13.74
CA TYR A 193 -10.58 -11.36 -13.61
C TYR A 193 -9.67 -10.91 -14.76
N VAL A 194 -8.82 -9.91 -14.50
CA VAL A 194 -7.62 -9.68 -15.32
C VAL A 194 -6.51 -10.51 -14.68
N PRO A 195 -5.95 -11.52 -15.36
CA PRO A 195 -4.94 -12.38 -14.75
C PRO A 195 -3.64 -11.60 -14.52
N PHE A 196 -3.03 -11.75 -13.34
CA PHE A 196 -1.70 -11.19 -13.05
C PHE A 196 -0.61 -12.01 -13.73
N GLU A 197 -0.46 -11.82 -15.03
CA GLU A 197 0.54 -12.51 -15.85
C GLU A 197 1.66 -11.55 -16.26
N TRP A 198 2.85 -12.10 -16.49
CA TRP A 198 4.04 -11.31 -16.85
C TRP A 198 3.81 -10.41 -18.09
N TRP A 199 3.05 -10.89 -19.08
CA TRP A 199 2.77 -10.13 -20.31
C TRP A 199 1.81 -8.96 -20.06
N VAL A 200 0.90 -9.08 -19.09
CA VAL A 200 -0.01 -7.99 -18.68
C VAL A 200 0.80 -6.86 -18.06
N VAL A 201 1.71 -7.21 -17.13
CA VAL A 201 2.60 -6.25 -16.48
C VAL A 201 3.53 -5.57 -17.49
N LEU A 202 4.06 -6.32 -18.46
CA LEU A 202 4.92 -5.79 -19.51
C LEU A 202 4.18 -4.76 -20.39
N ILE A 203 2.99 -5.12 -20.89
CA ILE A 203 2.22 -4.24 -21.79
C ILE A 203 1.83 -2.95 -21.07
N PHE A 204 1.26 -3.05 -19.87
CA PHE A 204 0.83 -1.88 -19.12
C PHE A 204 2.01 -1.05 -18.61
N GLY A 205 3.10 -1.69 -18.18
CA GLY A 205 4.34 -1.01 -17.81
C GLY A 205 4.94 -0.24 -18.98
N PHE A 206 4.92 -0.79 -20.19
CA PHE A 206 5.41 -0.12 -21.39
C PHE A 206 4.53 1.08 -21.78
N ILE A 207 3.20 0.96 -21.70
CA ILE A 207 2.29 2.09 -21.96
C ILE A 207 2.55 3.22 -20.96
N ILE A 208 2.68 2.91 -19.67
CA ILE A 208 2.98 3.91 -18.65
C ILE A 208 4.35 4.55 -18.90
N TYR A 209 5.37 3.74 -19.22
CA TYR A 209 6.73 4.23 -19.51
C TYR A 209 6.75 5.23 -20.66
N THR A 210 6.05 4.90 -21.75
CA THR A 210 6.12 5.68 -22.99
C THR A 210 5.19 6.88 -22.98
N TRP A 211 3.99 6.77 -22.38
CA TRP A 211 2.93 7.78 -22.54
C TRP A 211 2.65 8.60 -21.28
N ILE A 212 3.04 8.13 -20.10
CA ILE A 212 2.73 8.78 -18.82
C ILE A 212 3.99 9.32 -18.16
N ASP A 213 4.87 8.42 -17.75
CA ASP A 213 6.06 8.74 -16.99
C ASP A 213 7.09 7.61 -17.07
N SER A 214 8.31 7.98 -17.47
CA SER A 214 9.41 7.02 -17.61
C SER A 214 9.81 6.40 -16.28
N MET A 215 9.73 7.14 -15.17
CA MET A 215 10.09 6.63 -13.84
C MET A 215 9.05 5.62 -13.35
N GLY A 216 7.75 5.95 -13.39
CA GLY A 216 6.68 5.03 -13.05
C GLY A 216 6.71 3.76 -13.89
N GLY A 217 6.89 3.89 -15.20
CA GLY A 217 7.01 2.75 -16.11
C GLY A 217 8.22 1.87 -15.81
N THR A 218 9.38 2.47 -15.49
CA THR A 218 10.60 1.72 -15.13
C THR A 218 10.39 0.90 -13.86
N ILE A 219 9.70 1.46 -12.86
CA ILE A 219 9.36 0.74 -11.62
C ILE A 219 8.48 -0.47 -11.95
N ILE A 220 7.44 -0.31 -12.77
CA ILE A 220 6.56 -1.42 -13.17
C ILE A 220 7.33 -2.49 -13.96
N LEU A 221 8.19 -2.09 -14.88
CA LEU A 221 9.04 -3.00 -15.66
C LEU A 221 10.05 -3.73 -14.76
N THR A 222 10.53 -3.10 -13.69
CA THR A 222 11.33 -3.78 -12.67
C THR A 222 10.50 -4.83 -11.93
N GLY A 223 9.23 -4.52 -11.62
CA GLY A 223 8.27 -5.49 -11.11
C GLY A 223 8.07 -6.68 -12.04
N PHE A 224 8.00 -6.45 -13.34
CA PHE A 224 7.97 -7.52 -14.36
C PHE A 224 9.21 -8.42 -14.33
N ILE A 225 10.41 -7.85 -14.24
CA ILE A 225 11.65 -8.64 -14.11
C ILE A 225 11.60 -9.53 -12.86
N LEU A 226 11.07 -9.01 -11.74
CA LEU A 226 10.89 -9.78 -10.52
C LEU A 226 9.85 -10.90 -10.68
N VAL A 227 8.77 -10.68 -11.45
CA VAL A 227 7.82 -11.77 -11.80
C VAL A 227 8.55 -12.90 -12.53
N LEU A 228 9.40 -12.56 -13.51
CA LEU A 228 10.15 -13.57 -14.26
C LEU A 228 11.19 -14.32 -13.43
N MET A 229 11.85 -13.65 -12.48
CA MET A 229 12.84 -14.28 -11.61
C MET A 229 12.23 -15.18 -10.54
N ALA A 230 10.97 -14.95 -10.18
CA ALA A 230 10.23 -15.77 -9.21
C ALA A 230 9.57 -17.00 -9.83
N TYR A 231 9.46 -17.05 -11.17
CA TYR A 231 9.03 -18.20 -11.96
C TYR A 231 10.18 -19.18 -12.21
#